data_AF-A0A5C7N0L2-F1
#
_entry.id   AF-A0A5C7N0L2-F1
#
_cell.length_a   1.000
_cell.length_b   1.000
_cell.length_c   1.000
_cell.angle_alpha   90.00
_cell.angle_beta   90.00
_cell.angle_gamma   90.00
#
_symmetry.space_group_name_H-M   'P 1'
#
loop_
_entity.id
_entity.type
_entity.pdbx_description
1 polymer ?
#
loop_
_entity_poly.entity_id
_entity_poly.type
_entity_poly.pdbx_seq_one_letter_code
_entity_poly.pdbx_strand_id
1 'polypeptide(L)' 'CSVPEIVKLAETISAWQEPMILAITTGLSNARSEGYNRIVKHVGRIAFGFRTPDNQRRRVRWACTRQSRRAPSRTRLRPC' A
#
# COMPACT_ATOMS: atom_id res chain seq x y z
N CYS A 1 -22.25 10.48 -26.44
CA CYS A 1 -22.65 10.30 -25.02
C CYS A 1 -21.40 10.24 -24.16
N SER A 2 -21.33 11.00 -23.06
CA SER A 2 -20.20 10.96 -22.11
C SER A 2 -20.52 9.98 -20.99
N VAL A 3 -19.58 9.11 -20.64
CA VAL A 3 -19.67 8.21 -19.49
C VAL A 3 -18.91 8.87 -18.33
N PRO A 4 -19.60 9.34 -17.27
CA PRO A 4 -18.97 10.16 -16.23
C PRO A 4 -17.84 9.44 -15.50
N GLU A 5 -17.91 8.12 -15.35
CA GLU A 5 -16.85 7.30 -14.76
C GLU A 5 -15.56 7.34 -15.59
N ILE A 6 -15.67 7.37 -16.92
CA ILE A 6 -14.52 7.45 -17.83
C ILE A 6 -13.88 8.84 -17.74
N VAL A 7 -14.71 9.90 -17.71
CA VAL A 7 -14.21 11.27 -17.55
C VAL A 7 -13.45 11.43 -16.23
N LYS A 8 -14.04 10.97 -15.12
CA LYS A 8 -13.42 11.03 -13.80
C LYS A 8 -12.11 10.23 -13.73
N LEU A 9 -12.06 9.07 -14.41
CA LEU A 9 -10.84 8.29 -14.52
C LEU A 9 -9.76 9.08 -15.28
N ALA A 10 -10.09 9.68 -16.42
CA ALA A 10 -9.15 10.48 -17.21
C ALA A 10 -8.64 11.70 -16.44
N GLU A 11 -9.51 12.40 -15.70
CA GLU A 11 -9.13 13.50 -14.81
C GLU A 11 -8.18 13.02 -13.71
N THR A 12 -8.46 11.87 -13.10
CA THR A 12 -7.59 11.28 -12.08
C THR A 12 -6.22 10.93 -12.68
N ILE A 13 -6.15 10.29 -13.84
CA ILE A 13 -4.87 9.96 -14.49
C ILE A 13 -4.08 11.24 -14.80
N SER A 14 -4.76 12.26 -15.33
CA SER A 14 -4.14 13.54 -15.66
C SER A 14 -3.57 14.23 -14.41
N ALA A 15 -4.30 14.21 -13.29
CA ALA A 15 -3.83 14.77 -12.02
C ALA A 15 -2.60 14.04 -11.43
N TRP A 16 -2.38 12.76 -11.78
CA TRP A 16 -1.29 11.94 -11.26
C TRP A 16 -0.14 11.73 -12.26
N GLN A 17 -0.17 12.40 -13.41
CA GLN A 17 0.81 12.20 -14.48
C GLN A 17 2.26 12.47 -14.03
N GLU A 18 2.50 13.60 -13.35
CA GLU A 18 3.84 13.97 -12.86
C GLU A 18 4.44 12.92 -11.91
N PRO A 19 3.75 12.46 -10.84
CA PRO A 19 4.22 11.34 -10.02
C PRO A 19 4.51 10.05 -10.80
N MET A 20 3.73 9.72 -11.82
CA MET A 20 3.96 8.53 -12.65
C MET A 20 5.24 8.64 -13.47
N ILE A 21 5.47 9.78 -14.12
CA ILE A 21 6.70 10.06 -14.86
C ILE A 21 7.91 10.00 -13.92
N LEU A 22 7.80 10.60 -12.73
CA LEU A 22 8.85 10.55 -11.72
C LEU A 22 9.16 9.11 -11.31
N ALA A 23 8.15 8.29 -11.03
CA ALA A 23 8.35 6.89 -10.67
C ALA A 23 9.08 6.09 -11.76
N ILE A 24 8.76 6.33 -13.04
CA ILE A 24 9.41 5.66 -14.18
C ILE A 24 10.87 6.11 -14.33
N THR A 25 11.10 7.42 -14.29
CA THR A 25 12.44 8.01 -14.54
C THR A 25 13.41 7.77 -13.40
N THR A 26 12.93 7.71 -12.16
CA THR A 26 13.76 7.54 -10.96
C THR A 26 13.79 6.11 -10.41
N GLY A 27 12.86 5.24 -10.84
CA GLY A 27 12.65 3.93 -10.24
C GLY A 27 12.05 3.95 -8.84
N LEU A 28 11.57 5.10 -8.36
CA LEU A 28 10.87 5.21 -7.08
C LEU A 28 9.59 4.37 -7.08
N SER A 29 9.36 3.63 -6.00
CA SER A 29 8.21 2.74 -5.87
C SER A 29 7.43 3.00 -4.58
N ASN A 30 6.10 3.06 -4.71
CA ASN A 30 5.18 3.13 -3.57
C ASN A 30 4.97 1.77 -2.87
N ALA A 31 5.63 0.70 -3.33
CA ALA A 31 5.42 -0.67 -2.83
C ALA A 31 5.58 -0.79 -1.30
N ARG A 32 6.50 -0.01 -0.70
CA ARG A 32 6.69 -0.02 0.76
C ARG A 32 5.46 0.51 1.50
N SER A 33 4.92 1.65 1.07
CA SER A 33 3.74 2.25 1.68
C SER A 33 2.49 1.40 1.42
N GLU A 34 2.35 0.85 0.22
CA GLU A 34 1.25 -0.07 -0.12
C GLU A 34 1.31 -1.36 0.69
N GLY A 35 2.51 -1.88 0.93
CA GLY A 35 2.72 -3.02 1.83
C GLY A 35 2.18 -2.75 3.22
N TYR A 36 2.44 -1.56 3.78
CA TYR A 36 1.86 -1.16 5.07
C TYR A 36 0.33 -0.99 4.99
N ASN A 37 -0.19 -0.35 3.95
CA ASN A 37 -1.63 -0.20 3.75
C ASN A 37 -2.35 -1.55 3.69
N ARG A 38 -1.72 -2.55 3.07
CA ARG A 38 -2.24 -3.93 3.03
C ARG A 38 -2.30 -4.55 4.44
N ILE A 39 -1.25 -4.40 5.25
CA ILE A 39 -1.22 -4.89 6.64
C ILE A 39 -2.32 -4.20 7.46
N VAL A 40 -2.44 -2.88 7.37
CA VAL A 40 -3.46 -2.09 8.09
C VAL A 40 -4.86 -2.58 7.74
N LYS A 41 -5.16 -2.73 6.44
CA LYS A 41 -6.46 -3.24 5.97
C LYS A 41 -6.71 -4.67 6.46
N HIS A 42 -5.70 -5.53 6.46
CA HIS A 42 -5.83 -6.91 6.96
C HIS A 42 -6.14 -6.95 8.45
N VAL A 43 -5.40 -6.18 9.26
CA VAL A 43 -5.65 -6.03 10.71
C VAL A 43 -7.08 -5.56 10.98
N GLY A 44 -7.59 -4.60 10.20
CA GLY A 44 -8.98 -4.16 10.27
C GLY A 44 -9.98 -5.28 9.96
N ARG A 45 -9.76 -6.05 8.90
CA ARG A 45 -10.66 -7.15 8.49
C ARG A 45 -10.75 -8.26 9.53
N ILE A 46 -9.61 -8.71 10.07
CA ILE A 46 -9.59 -9.82 11.04
C ILE A 46 -10.09 -9.42 12.44
N ALA A 47 -10.15 -8.12 12.73
CA ALA A 47 -10.61 -7.62 14.03
C ALA A 47 -12.14 -7.56 14.14
N PHE A 48 -12.88 -7.62 13.02
CA PHE A 48 -14.33 -7.42 12.99
C PHE A 48 -14.81 -6.12 13.67
N GLY A 49 -13.96 -5.07 13.62
CA GLY A 49 -14.19 -3.78 14.28
C GLY A 49 -13.37 -3.61 15.56
N PHE A 50 -12.96 -2.36 15.81
CA PHE A 50 -12.29 -1.99 17.06
C PHE A 50 -13.23 -1.15 17.91
N ARG A 51 -13.28 -1.42 19.21
CA ARG A 51 -14.09 -0.65 20.18
C ARG A 51 -13.61 0.81 20.31
N THR A 52 -12.32 1.05 20.12
CA THR A 52 -11.71 2.38 20.19
C THR A 52 -10.63 2.56 19.13
N PRO A 53 -10.40 3.80 18.64
CA PRO A 53 -9.31 4.09 17.70
C PRO A 53 -7.93 3.77 18.27
N ASP A 54 -7.73 3.92 19.59
CA ASP A 54 -6.44 3.59 20.23
C ASP A 54 -6.10 2.12 20.15
N ASN A 55 -7.09 1.23 20.29
CA ASN A 55 -6.90 -0.20 20.12
C ASN A 55 -6.54 -0.56 18.68
N GLN A 56 -7.18 0.09 17.69
CA GLN A 56 -6.80 -0.05 16.28
C GLN A 56 -5.36 0.38 16.05
N ARG A 57 -4.97 1.57 16.52
CA ARG A 57 -3.61 2.14 16.36
C ARG A 57 -2.55 1.23 16.97
N ARG A 58 -2.79 0.71 18.19
CA ARG A 58 -1.87 -0.24 18.86
C ARG A 58 -1.69 -1.52 18.04
N ARG A 59 -2.79 -2.12 17.58
CA ARG A 59 -2.79 -3.36 16.80
C ARG A 59 -2.09 -3.18 15.44
N VAL A 60 -2.36 -2.08 14.76
CA VAL A 60 -1.70 -1.70 13.50
C VAL A 60 -0.21 -1.46 13.71
N ARG A 61 0.18 -0.70 14.74
CA ARG A 61 1.59 -0.44 15.05
C ARG A 61 2.34 -1.74 15.29
N TRP A 62 1.78 -2.66 16.09
CA TRP A 62 2.37 -3.98 16.33
C TRP A 62 2.51 -4.82 15.06
N ALA A 63 1.51 -4.81 14.17
CA ALA A 63 1.57 -5.57 12.91
C ALA A 63 2.55 -4.98 11.88
N CYS A 64 2.86 -3.69 11.97
CA CYS A 64 3.77 -3.00 11.07
C CYS A 64 5.23 -2.97 11.58
N THR A 65 5.51 -3.34 12.83
CA THR A 65 6.89 -3.41 13.35
C THR A 65 7.65 -4.61 12.77
N ARG A 66 8.99 -4.48 12.70
CA ARG A 66 9.85 -5.47 12.03
C ARG A 66 9.80 -6.86 12.68
N GLN A 67 9.48 -6.96 13.97
CA GLN A 67 9.34 -8.23 14.70
C GLN A 67 8.16 -9.08 14.24
N SER A 68 7.07 -8.47 13.77
CA SER A 68 5.90 -9.19 13.25
C SER A 68 6.00 -9.50 11.75
N ARG A 69 6.95 -8.89 11.03
CA ARG A 69 7.25 -9.22 9.64
C ARG A 69 8.15 -10.45 9.57
N ARG A 70 7.66 -11.54 8.97
CA ARG A 70 8.54 -12.65 8.56
C ARG A 70 9.67 -12.10 7.69
N ALA A 71 10.90 -12.54 7.94
CA ALA A 71 12.01 -12.24 7.04
C ALA A 71 11.61 -12.67 5.62
N PRO A 72 11.91 -11.86 4.58
CA PRO A 72 11.64 -12.27 3.22
C PRO A 72 12.33 -13.62 2.98
N SER A 73 11.64 -14.55 2.32
CA SER A 73 12.27 -15.75 1.82
C SER A 73 13.49 -15.31 1.01
N ARG A 74 14.69 -15.76 1.40
CA ARG A 74 15.89 -15.57 0.58
C ARG A 74 15.66 -16.33 -0.73
N THR A 75 15.04 -15.68 -1.71
CA THR A 75 15.08 -16.15 -3.08
C THR A 75 16.56 -16.15 -3.43
N ARG A 76 17.12 -17.36 -3.59
CA ARG A 76 18.50 -17.53 -4.07
C ARG A 76 18.56 -16.86 -5.43
N LEU A 77 19.13 -15.65 -5.49
CA LEU A 77 19.58 -15.09 -6.75
C LEU A 77 20.56 -16.10 -7.33
N ARG A 78 20.20 -16.70 -8.47
CA ARG A 78 21.15 -17.50 -9.24
C ARG A 78 22.23 -16.53 -9.73
N PRO A 79 23.52 -16.79 -9.47
CA PRO A 79 24.59 -16.01 -10.08
C PRO A 79 24.54 -16.20 -11.60
N CYS A 80 24.91 -15.13 -12.30
CA CYS A 80 24.98 -15.00 -13.74
C CYS A 80 25.79 -16.13 -14.38
#